data_AF-A0A151UEQ1-F1
#
_entry.id   AF-A0A151UEQ1-F1
#
_cell.length_a   1.000
_cell.length_b   1.000
_cell.length_c   1.000
_cell.angle_alpha   90.00
_cell.angle_beta   90.00
_cell.angle_gamma   90.00
#
_symmetry.space_group_name_H-M   'P 1'
#
loop_
_entity.id
_entity.type
_entity.pdbx_description
1 polymer ?
#
loop_
_entity_poly.entity_id
_entity_poly.type
_entity_poly.pdbx_seq_one_letter_code
_entity_poly.pdbx_strand_id
1 'polypeptide(L)'
;IGVFLAIDMFLFFFFWEMMLVPIYFLIALWGHKGAEGKSRVYAATKFFIYTQVAGLIMLIGILGLVVYGYMMTGMIGFDYNYLLAVANTLDKELPTVAYAFMLCLFVGFAVKLPVFPLHGWLPDAHAQAPTAGSVDLAGILIKTAAYGLLRFVIPFFPAASAQFADIAIIFGLIGIFYGAWCAFQQTDMKRLLAYTSISHMGFVLLAIYAGNILTFQGLMIMMLAHGLSSAALFIMCGQVYERVHTRDMRLMGGMRGQFPYLAFFLMFFVAALVGIPGLGNFIGEFLILMGSYAKFPVFTILAAVSLVFAGLYGLILIHKALFGTPNEEQQQHYNNPLKDLNAREVVILLICAFGLLWLGLYPQSFLDISNSSMAWLANSYIPVQEVVDVASQATVQLENVEMQ
;
A
#
# COMPACT_ATOMS: atom_id res chain seq x y z
N ILE A 1 -13.70 4.98 5.75
CA ILE A 1 -13.83 5.61 7.09
C ILE A 1 -14.22 4.57 8.15
N GLY A 2 -15.37 3.91 8.04
CA GLY A 2 -15.78 2.86 9.01
C GLY A 2 -14.71 1.81 9.31
N VAL A 3 -14.00 1.32 8.27
CA VAL A 3 -12.87 0.38 8.41
C VAL A 3 -11.74 0.89 9.33
N PHE A 4 -11.47 2.20 9.37
CA PHE A 4 -10.43 2.76 10.24
C PHE A 4 -10.93 3.01 11.66
N LEU A 5 -12.21 3.32 11.83
CA LEU A 5 -12.79 3.69 13.13
C LEU A 5 -13.35 2.48 13.90
N ALA A 6 -13.66 1.38 13.22
CA ALA A 6 -14.20 0.19 13.83
C ALA A 6 -13.16 -0.49 14.72
N ILE A 7 -13.46 -0.54 16.02
CA ILE A 7 -12.70 -1.27 17.03
C ILE A 7 -13.24 -2.69 17.17
N ASP A 8 -14.57 -2.85 17.19
CA ASP A 8 -15.21 -4.17 17.18
C ASP A 8 -14.88 -4.94 15.90
N MET A 9 -14.46 -6.20 16.04
CA MET A 9 -13.93 -7.00 14.94
C MET A 9 -14.99 -7.46 13.94
N PHE A 10 -16.24 -7.63 14.40
CA PHE A 10 -17.34 -7.91 13.49
C PHE A 10 -17.72 -6.66 12.71
N LEU A 11 -17.80 -5.50 13.37
CA LEU A 11 -18.07 -4.22 12.71
C LEU A 11 -16.97 -3.85 11.71
N PHE A 12 -15.70 -4.13 12.05
CA PHE A 12 -14.57 -3.99 11.15
C PHE A 12 -14.75 -4.85 9.89
N PHE A 13 -15.00 -6.15 10.07
CA PHE A 13 -15.23 -7.08 8.96
C PHE A 13 -16.42 -6.64 8.10
N PHE A 14 -17.51 -6.21 8.74
CA PHE A 14 -18.69 -5.73 8.04
C PHE A 14 -18.38 -4.53 7.14
N PHE A 15 -17.69 -3.50 7.64
CA PHE A 15 -17.27 -2.37 6.80
C PHE A 15 -16.24 -2.77 5.74
N TRP A 16 -15.36 -3.72 6.05
CA TRP A 16 -14.34 -4.23 5.14
C TRP A 16 -14.95 -4.89 3.89
N GLU A 17 -16.04 -5.64 4.07
CA GLU A 17 -16.81 -6.26 2.99
C GLU A 17 -17.77 -5.26 2.33
N MET A 18 -18.46 -4.45 3.14
CA MET A 18 -19.43 -3.47 2.64
C MET A 18 -18.80 -2.51 1.62
N MET A 19 -17.54 -2.09 1.82
CA MET A 19 -16.90 -1.19 0.86
C MET A 19 -16.61 -1.82 -0.50
N LEU A 20 -16.55 -3.15 -0.60
CA LEU A 20 -16.29 -3.85 -1.87
C LEU A 20 -17.47 -3.74 -2.84
N VAL A 21 -18.70 -3.74 -2.33
CA VAL A 21 -19.92 -3.75 -3.14
C VAL A 21 -20.06 -2.46 -3.96
N PRO A 22 -19.96 -1.24 -3.39
CA PRO A 22 -19.98 0.00 -4.18
C PRO A 22 -18.85 0.07 -5.20
N ILE A 23 -17.63 -0.36 -4.84
CA ILE A 23 -16.48 -0.34 -5.76
C ILE A 23 -16.70 -1.30 -6.93
N TYR A 24 -17.26 -2.48 -6.68
CA TYR A 24 -17.65 -3.42 -7.74
C TYR A 24 -18.58 -2.76 -8.75
N PHE A 25 -19.65 -2.13 -8.29
CA PHE A 25 -20.59 -1.43 -9.18
C PHE A 25 -19.94 -0.24 -9.89
N LEU A 26 -19.05 0.49 -9.21
CA LEU A 26 -18.31 1.59 -9.81
C LEU A 26 -17.50 1.14 -11.03
N ILE A 27 -16.81 0.00 -10.93
CA ILE A 27 -16.04 -0.59 -12.03
C ILE A 27 -16.97 -1.19 -13.09
N ALA A 28 -17.97 -1.98 -12.69
CA ALA A 28 -18.81 -2.74 -13.61
C ALA A 28 -19.72 -1.85 -14.47
N LEU A 29 -20.22 -0.74 -13.91
CA LEU A 29 -21.19 0.15 -14.58
C LEU A 29 -20.51 1.34 -15.28
N TRP A 30 -19.53 1.98 -14.63
CA TRP A 30 -18.86 3.20 -15.14
C TRP A 30 -17.45 2.96 -15.68
N GLY A 31 -16.97 1.72 -15.68
CA GLY A 31 -15.67 1.38 -16.26
C GLY A 31 -15.62 1.55 -17.77
N HIS A 32 -14.43 1.88 -18.28
CA HIS A 32 -14.15 2.01 -19.72
C HIS A 32 -13.61 0.69 -20.25
N LYS A 33 -13.98 0.27 -21.47
CA LYS A 33 -13.40 -0.93 -22.09
C LYS A 33 -11.87 -0.75 -22.22
N GLY A 34 -11.11 -1.68 -21.67
CA GLY A 34 -9.63 -1.71 -21.73
C GLY A 34 -9.07 -1.87 -23.14
N ALA A 35 -7.80 -1.51 -23.33
CA ALA A 35 -7.06 -1.74 -24.58
C ALA A 35 -6.93 -3.24 -24.94
N GLU A 36 -6.95 -4.13 -23.94
CA GLU A 36 -6.86 -5.60 -24.14
C GLU A 36 -8.21 -6.27 -24.45
N GLY A 37 -9.28 -5.52 -24.70
CA GLY A 37 -10.61 -6.09 -24.97
C GLY A 37 -11.27 -6.80 -23.77
N LYS A 38 -10.60 -6.85 -22.60
CA LYS A 38 -11.16 -7.38 -21.36
C LYS A 38 -12.39 -6.57 -20.93
N SER A 39 -13.46 -7.28 -20.58
CA SER A 39 -14.69 -6.67 -20.09
C SER A 39 -14.48 -5.99 -18.73
N ARG A 40 -15.06 -4.79 -18.56
CA ARG A 40 -15.14 -4.12 -17.25
C ARG A 40 -15.82 -4.99 -16.18
N VAL A 41 -16.80 -5.82 -16.58
CA VAL A 41 -17.47 -6.77 -15.69
C VAL A 41 -16.50 -7.88 -15.27
N TYR A 42 -15.64 -8.36 -16.19
CA TYR A 42 -14.61 -9.34 -15.83
C TYR A 42 -13.65 -8.78 -14.78
N ALA A 43 -13.16 -7.55 -14.96
CA ALA A 43 -12.27 -6.93 -13.97
C ALA A 43 -12.95 -6.68 -12.63
N ALA A 44 -14.20 -6.20 -12.64
CA ALA A 44 -14.99 -6.02 -11.42
C ALA A 44 -15.20 -7.37 -10.69
N THR A 45 -15.58 -8.41 -11.41
CA THR A 45 -15.79 -9.76 -10.84
C THR A 45 -14.49 -10.35 -10.32
N LYS A 46 -13.37 -10.21 -11.05
CA LYS A 46 -12.06 -10.65 -10.58
C LYS A 46 -11.65 -9.93 -9.29
N PHE A 47 -11.78 -8.60 -9.24
CA PHE A 47 -11.58 -7.81 -8.03
C PHE A 47 -12.40 -8.34 -6.87
N PHE A 48 -13.72 -8.44 -7.06
CA PHE A 48 -14.65 -8.83 -6.00
C PHE A 48 -14.36 -10.23 -5.48
N ILE A 49 -14.16 -11.22 -6.35
CA ILE A 49 -13.83 -12.60 -5.95
C ILE A 49 -12.51 -12.64 -5.16
N TYR A 50 -11.46 -11.98 -5.65
CA TYR A 50 -10.18 -11.93 -4.94
C TYR A 50 -10.36 -11.42 -3.51
N THR A 51 -10.98 -10.24 -3.37
CA THR A 51 -11.10 -9.60 -2.06
C THR A 51 -12.12 -10.26 -1.15
N GLN A 52 -13.23 -10.77 -1.69
CA GLN A 52 -14.29 -11.42 -0.92
C GLN A 52 -13.82 -12.76 -0.35
N VAL A 53 -13.11 -13.57 -1.14
CA VAL A 53 -12.57 -14.86 -0.69
C VAL A 53 -11.53 -14.64 0.41
N ALA A 54 -10.63 -13.66 0.24
CA ALA A 54 -9.68 -13.30 1.29
C ALA A 54 -10.38 -12.82 2.56
N GLY A 55 -11.44 -12.03 2.39
CA GLY A 55 -12.33 -11.60 3.47
C GLY A 55 -12.93 -12.76 4.26
N LEU A 56 -13.47 -13.76 3.57
CA LEU A 56 -14.00 -14.96 4.22
C LEU A 56 -12.91 -15.74 4.97
N ILE A 57 -11.70 -15.83 4.43
CA ILE A 57 -10.56 -16.45 5.13
C ILE A 57 -10.21 -15.65 6.40
N MET A 58 -10.22 -14.32 6.34
CA MET A 58 -10.03 -13.47 7.52
C MET A 58 -11.13 -13.68 8.55
N LEU A 59 -12.40 -13.80 8.13
CA LEU A 59 -13.52 -14.08 9.01
C LEU A 59 -13.34 -15.42 9.75
N ILE A 60 -12.78 -16.45 9.10
CA ILE A 60 -12.44 -17.72 9.76
C ILE A 60 -11.45 -17.48 10.91
N GLY A 61 -10.41 -16.66 10.70
CA GLY A 61 -9.45 -16.31 11.76
C GLY A 61 -10.09 -15.52 12.91
N ILE A 62 -10.96 -14.55 12.59
CA ILE A 62 -11.72 -13.77 13.60
C ILE A 62 -12.64 -14.70 14.42
N LEU A 63 -13.43 -15.54 13.75
CA LEU A 63 -14.34 -16.47 14.43
C LEU A 63 -13.58 -17.53 15.23
N GLY A 64 -12.43 -17.98 14.74
CA GLY A 64 -11.54 -18.87 15.48
C GLY A 64 -11.10 -18.28 16.82
N LEU A 65 -10.68 -17.00 16.83
CA LEU A 65 -10.38 -16.28 18.07
C LEU A 65 -11.59 -16.15 18.98
N VAL A 66 -12.76 -15.80 18.44
CA VAL A 66 -14.00 -15.66 19.23
C VAL A 66 -14.39 -16.98 19.89
N VAL A 67 -14.31 -18.10 19.15
CA VAL A 67 -14.62 -19.44 19.66
C VAL A 67 -13.64 -19.84 20.76
N TYR A 68 -12.33 -19.62 20.55
CA TYR A 68 -11.34 -19.91 21.58
C TYR A 68 -11.55 -19.04 22.84
N GLY A 69 -11.84 -17.75 22.67
CA GLY A 69 -12.20 -16.87 23.78
C GLY A 69 -13.45 -17.33 24.55
N TYR A 70 -14.46 -17.82 23.84
CA TYR A 70 -15.64 -18.43 24.46
C TYR A 70 -15.29 -19.69 25.25
N MET A 71 -14.39 -20.54 24.75
CA MET A 71 -13.93 -21.72 25.48
C MET A 71 -13.19 -21.36 26.78
N MET A 72 -12.48 -20.22 26.79
CA MET A 72 -11.75 -19.73 27.97
C MET A 72 -12.65 -19.05 29.01
N THR A 73 -13.61 -18.25 28.56
CA THR A 73 -14.34 -17.31 29.42
C THR A 73 -15.85 -17.55 29.52
N GLY A 74 -16.41 -18.38 28.64
CA GLY A 74 -17.85 -18.57 28.49
C GLY A 74 -18.58 -17.40 27.83
N MET A 75 -17.86 -16.37 27.34
CA MET A 75 -18.44 -15.17 26.74
C MET A 75 -18.12 -15.06 25.25
N ILE A 76 -19.12 -14.73 24.44
CA ILE A 76 -18.96 -14.36 23.03
C ILE A 76 -18.75 -12.85 22.97
N GLY A 77 -17.63 -12.40 22.43
CA GLY A 77 -17.30 -10.99 22.28
C GLY A 77 -16.42 -10.73 21.07
N PHE A 78 -16.71 -9.63 20.37
CA PHE A 78 -15.93 -9.15 19.21
C PHE A 78 -15.13 -7.87 19.53
N ASP A 79 -15.13 -7.43 20.79
CA ASP A 79 -14.35 -6.28 21.25
C ASP A 79 -12.84 -6.52 21.04
N TYR A 80 -12.15 -5.47 20.59
CA TYR A 80 -10.72 -5.52 20.29
C TYR A 80 -9.86 -5.92 21.49
N ASN A 81 -10.09 -5.31 22.66
CA ASN A 81 -9.23 -5.53 23.83
C ASN A 81 -9.45 -6.93 24.40
N TYR A 82 -10.71 -7.40 24.37
CA TYR A 82 -11.03 -8.78 24.70
C TYR A 82 -10.31 -9.77 23.78
N LEU A 83 -10.44 -9.61 22.46
CA LEU A 83 -9.80 -10.51 21.49
C LEU A 83 -8.28 -10.41 21.48
N LEU A 84 -7.71 -9.24 21.75
CA LEU A 84 -6.27 -9.06 21.95
C LEU A 84 -5.77 -9.91 23.14
N ALA A 85 -6.48 -9.90 24.26
CA ALA A 85 -6.11 -10.71 25.43
C ALA A 85 -6.22 -12.21 25.12
N VAL A 86 -7.30 -12.63 24.44
CA VAL A 86 -7.49 -14.01 23.99
C VAL A 86 -6.37 -14.45 23.04
N ALA A 87 -6.02 -13.62 22.06
CA ALA A 87 -4.98 -13.93 21.08
C ALA A 87 -3.59 -14.04 21.74
N ASN A 88 -3.26 -13.16 22.68
CA ASN A 88 -2.02 -13.23 23.45
C ASN A 88 -1.91 -14.49 24.33
N THR A 89 -3.03 -15.00 24.86
CA THR A 89 -3.02 -16.28 25.57
C THR A 89 -2.89 -17.44 24.58
N LEU A 90 -3.61 -17.41 23.46
CA LEU A 90 -3.53 -18.43 22.42
C LEU A 90 -2.10 -18.57 21.86
N ASP A 91 -1.39 -17.47 21.63
CA ASP A 91 -0.01 -17.45 21.12
C ASP A 91 0.97 -18.14 22.09
N LYS A 92 0.68 -18.11 23.41
CA LYS A 92 1.47 -18.79 24.43
C LYS A 92 1.10 -20.27 24.61
N GLU A 93 -0.19 -20.60 24.62
CA GLU A 93 -0.67 -21.95 24.92
C GLU A 93 -0.67 -22.87 23.70
N LEU A 94 -1.08 -22.35 22.53
CA LEU A 94 -1.27 -23.11 21.29
C LEU A 94 -0.66 -22.35 20.10
N PRO A 95 0.68 -22.17 20.05
CA PRO A 95 1.35 -21.33 19.06
C PRO A 95 1.07 -21.76 17.60
N THR A 96 0.88 -23.05 17.34
CA THR A 96 0.51 -23.53 15.99
C THR A 96 -0.86 -23.05 15.55
N VAL A 97 -1.84 -22.97 16.47
CA VAL A 97 -3.20 -22.48 16.18
C VAL A 97 -3.18 -20.96 16.03
N ALA A 98 -2.43 -20.26 16.89
CA ALA A 98 -2.20 -18.82 16.77
C ALA A 98 -1.58 -18.46 15.41
N TYR A 99 -0.57 -19.20 14.97
CA TYR A 99 0.05 -19.03 13.66
C TYR A 99 -0.94 -19.26 12.51
N ALA A 100 -1.80 -20.28 12.60
CA ALA A 100 -2.84 -20.52 11.60
C ALA A 100 -3.87 -19.36 11.53
N PHE A 101 -4.31 -18.83 12.67
CA PHE A 101 -5.23 -17.70 12.71
C PHE A 101 -4.57 -16.41 12.22
N MET A 102 -3.31 -16.17 12.59
CA MET A 102 -2.50 -15.08 12.04
C MET A 102 -2.44 -15.16 10.51
N LEU A 103 -2.20 -16.35 9.93
CA LEU A 103 -2.19 -16.54 8.48
C LEU A 103 -3.55 -16.22 7.85
N CYS A 104 -4.65 -16.61 8.49
CA CYS A 104 -5.99 -16.27 8.02
C CYS A 104 -6.21 -14.75 7.95
N LEU A 105 -5.83 -14.01 9.00
CA LEU A 105 -5.90 -12.54 8.99
C LEU A 105 -4.92 -11.95 7.96
N PHE A 106 -3.69 -12.46 7.91
CA PHE A 106 -2.67 -12.01 6.97
C PHE A 106 -3.16 -12.13 5.53
N VAL A 107 -3.73 -13.28 5.12
CA VAL A 107 -4.25 -13.49 3.76
C VAL A 107 -5.36 -12.48 3.43
N GLY A 108 -6.26 -12.21 4.38
CA GLY A 108 -7.29 -11.19 4.23
C GLY A 108 -6.76 -9.82 3.84
N PHE A 109 -5.68 -9.39 4.51
CA PHE A 109 -5.02 -8.13 4.22
C PHE A 109 -4.09 -8.21 3.00
N ALA A 110 -3.36 -9.30 2.83
CA ALA A 110 -2.34 -9.49 1.80
C ALA A 110 -2.92 -9.36 0.39
N VAL A 111 -4.13 -9.88 0.15
CA VAL A 111 -4.82 -9.71 -1.14
C VAL A 111 -5.10 -8.23 -1.42
N LYS A 112 -5.56 -7.47 -0.43
CA LYS A 112 -5.93 -6.05 -0.60
C LYS A 112 -4.70 -5.10 -0.54
N LEU A 113 -3.58 -5.53 0.05
CA LEU A 113 -2.25 -4.89 0.00
C LEU A 113 -1.42 -5.28 -1.24
N PRO A 114 -2.06 -5.82 -2.27
CA PRO A 114 -1.49 -6.70 -3.32
C PRO A 114 -0.11 -7.33 -3.04
N VAL A 115 0.04 -8.10 -1.96
CA VAL A 115 1.29 -8.85 -1.69
C VAL A 115 1.49 -9.92 -2.76
N PHE A 116 2.71 -10.11 -3.25
CA PHE A 116 3.01 -11.18 -4.19
C PHE A 116 2.70 -12.56 -3.56
N PRO A 117 2.01 -13.49 -4.27
CA PRO A 117 1.53 -13.45 -5.66
C PRO A 117 0.09 -12.94 -5.85
N LEU A 118 -0.57 -12.44 -4.80
CA LEU A 118 -1.99 -12.12 -4.71
C LEU A 118 -2.35 -10.71 -5.23
N HIS A 119 -1.77 -10.29 -6.35
CA HIS A 119 -1.87 -8.92 -6.85
C HIS A 119 -2.58 -8.78 -8.21
N GLY A 120 -2.83 -9.90 -8.92
CA GLY A 120 -3.29 -9.88 -10.31
C GLY A 120 -4.65 -9.22 -10.56
N TRP A 121 -5.43 -8.97 -9.52
CA TRP A 121 -6.69 -8.22 -9.60
C TRP A 121 -6.47 -6.72 -9.78
N LEU A 122 -5.38 -6.17 -9.21
CA LEU A 122 -5.15 -4.73 -9.08
C LEU A 122 -4.93 -4.04 -10.44
N PRO A 123 -4.06 -4.53 -11.34
CA PRO A 123 -3.88 -3.90 -12.65
C PRO A 123 -5.13 -3.95 -13.52
N ASP A 124 -5.89 -5.04 -13.46
CA ASP A 124 -7.13 -5.19 -14.22
C ASP A 124 -8.23 -4.26 -13.68
N ALA A 125 -8.37 -4.15 -12.35
CA ALA A 125 -9.32 -3.26 -11.70
C ALA A 125 -9.03 -1.79 -12.04
N HIS A 126 -7.79 -1.33 -11.90
CA HIS A 126 -7.42 0.05 -12.26
C HIS A 126 -7.58 0.34 -13.74
N ALA A 127 -7.18 -0.60 -14.61
CA ALA A 127 -7.31 -0.41 -16.05
C ALA A 127 -8.77 -0.16 -16.46
N GLN A 128 -9.72 -0.86 -15.86
CA GLN A 128 -11.13 -0.72 -16.24
C GLN A 128 -11.87 0.35 -15.44
N ALA A 129 -11.44 0.65 -14.22
CA ALA A 129 -12.14 1.59 -13.34
C ALA A 129 -12.28 3.00 -13.95
N PRO A 130 -13.39 3.70 -13.66
CA PRO A 130 -13.46 5.14 -13.88
C PRO A 130 -12.38 5.85 -13.06
N THR A 131 -12.01 7.08 -13.44
CA THR A 131 -10.92 7.84 -12.79
C THR A 131 -11.12 7.98 -11.29
N ALA A 132 -12.32 8.37 -10.84
CA ALA A 132 -12.64 8.45 -9.42
C ALA A 132 -12.45 7.10 -8.70
N GLY A 133 -12.90 5.99 -9.32
CA GLY A 133 -12.69 4.66 -8.77
C GLY A 133 -11.22 4.27 -8.67
N SER A 134 -10.39 4.62 -9.66
CA SER A 134 -8.93 4.41 -9.56
C SER A 134 -8.31 5.23 -8.44
N VAL A 135 -8.77 6.46 -8.23
CA VAL A 135 -8.30 7.34 -7.15
C VAL A 135 -8.63 6.77 -5.78
N ASP A 136 -9.87 6.34 -5.54
CA ASP A 136 -10.26 5.75 -4.25
C ASP A 136 -9.57 4.41 -3.99
N LEU A 137 -9.43 3.60 -5.03
CA LEU A 137 -8.83 2.26 -4.94
C LEU A 137 -7.33 2.34 -4.67
N ALA A 138 -6.60 3.19 -5.40
CA ALA A 138 -5.19 3.41 -5.15
C ALA A 138 -4.99 4.21 -3.87
N GLY A 139 -5.69 5.32 -3.70
CA GLY A 139 -5.48 6.33 -2.66
C GLY A 139 -5.87 5.87 -1.25
N ILE A 140 -6.90 5.02 -1.12
CA ILE A 140 -7.47 4.66 0.19
C ILE A 140 -7.57 3.14 0.38
N LEU A 141 -8.14 2.41 -0.58
CA LEU A 141 -8.50 1.00 -0.37
C LEU A 141 -7.30 0.15 0.08
N ILE A 142 -6.17 0.24 -0.63
CA ILE A 142 -4.97 -0.54 -0.30
C ILE A 142 -4.34 -0.12 1.05
N LYS A 143 -4.56 1.13 1.50
CA LYS A 143 -4.05 1.62 2.79
C LYS A 143 -4.77 0.95 3.96
N THR A 144 -6.05 0.62 3.79
CA THR A 144 -6.81 -0.11 4.82
C THR A 144 -6.20 -1.48 5.12
N ALA A 145 -5.54 -2.10 4.14
CA ALA A 145 -4.88 -3.39 4.30
C ALA A 145 -3.59 -3.28 5.12
N ALA A 146 -2.75 -2.28 4.84
CA ALA A 146 -1.57 -1.98 5.66
C ALA A 146 -1.96 -1.61 7.09
N TYR A 147 -2.99 -0.79 7.26
CA TYR A 147 -3.58 -0.49 8.56
C TYR A 147 -4.05 -1.75 9.29
N GLY A 148 -4.74 -2.66 8.60
CA GLY A 148 -5.23 -3.90 9.21
C GLY A 148 -4.10 -4.83 9.67
N LEU A 149 -3.04 -4.96 8.87
CA LEU A 149 -1.83 -5.70 9.27
C LEU A 149 -1.21 -5.10 10.54
N LEU A 150 -1.04 -3.78 10.58
CA LEU A 150 -0.47 -3.09 11.74
C LEU A 150 -1.38 -3.20 12.96
N ARG A 151 -2.69 -3.00 12.82
CA ARG A 151 -3.61 -2.85 13.95
C ARG A 151 -4.06 -4.19 14.54
N PHE A 152 -4.24 -5.20 13.70
CA PHE A 152 -4.81 -6.48 14.12
C PHE A 152 -3.78 -7.60 14.10
N VAL A 153 -3.04 -7.80 13.00
CA VAL A 153 -2.14 -8.97 12.88
C VAL A 153 -0.97 -8.87 13.85
N ILE A 154 -0.23 -7.75 13.81
CA ILE A 154 0.95 -7.56 14.66
C ILE A 154 0.62 -7.67 16.16
N PRO A 155 -0.40 -6.96 16.70
CA PRO A 155 -0.64 -6.97 18.14
C PRO A 155 -1.35 -8.24 18.62
N PHE A 156 -2.20 -8.88 17.80
CA PHE A 156 -2.89 -10.11 18.22
C PHE A 156 -1.96 -11.32 18.22
N PHE A 157 -0.98 -11.34 17.31
CA PHE A 157 -0.13 -12.50 17.08
C PHE A 157 1.34 -12.09 16.94
N PRO A 158 1.96 -11.49 17.97
CA PRO A 158 3.31 -10.95 17.86
C PRO A 158 4.37 -12.03 17.63
N ALA A 159 4.30 -13.18 18.31
CA ALA A 159 5.30 -14.23 18.15
C ALA A 159 5.15 -14.93 16.78
N ALA A 160 3.92 -15.26 16.38
CA ALA A 160 3.66 -15.80 15.05
C ALA A 160 4.07 -14.83 13.92
N SER A 161 3.83 -13.52 14.09
CA SER A 161 4.24 -12.51 13.12
C SER A 161 5.76 -12.40 13.02
N ALA A 162 6.48 -12.49 14.15
CA ALA A 162 7.94 -12.51 14.16
C ALA A 162 8.50 -13.75 13.44
N GLN A 163 7.88 -14.93 13.62
CA GLN A 163 8.25 -16.15 12.89
C GLN A 163 7.99 -16.04 11.38
N PHE A 164 6.93 -15.33 10.97
CA PHE A 164 6.57 -15.13 9.57
C PHE A 164 7.32 -13.98 8.88
N ALA A 165 8.08 -13.18 9.63
CA ALA A 165 8.69 -11.93 9.18
C ALA A 165 9.54 -12.08 7.91
N ASP A 166 10.46 -13.05 7.89
CA ASP A 166 11.35 -13.27 6.74
C ASP A 166 10.57 -13.60 5.47
N ILE A 167 9.52 -14.43 5.59
CA ILE A 167 8.66 -14.83 4.46
C ILE A 167 7.91 -13.62 3.93
N ALA A 168 7.33 -12.81 4.82
CA ALA A 168 6.64 -11.59 4.44
C ALA A 168 7.59 -10.59 3.75
N ILE A 169 8.80 -10.40 4.28
CA ILE A 169 9.81 -9.53 3.68
C ILE A 169 10.23 -10.04 2.30
N ILE A 170 10.42 -11.36 2.13
CA ILE A 170 10.72 -11.97 0.82
C ILE A 170 9.59 -11.70 -0.17
N PHE A 171 8.32 -11.87 0.21
CA PHE A 171 7.20 -11.51 -0.65
C PHE A 171 7.16 -10.01 -0.96
N GLY A 172 7.53 -9.16 -0.01
CA GLY A 172 7.66 -7.72 -0.20
C GLY A 172 8.71 -7.39 -1.25
N LEU A 173 9.92 -7.96 -1.14
CA LEU A 173 11.01 -7.79 -2.11
C LEU A 173 10.63 -8.30 -3.49
N ILE A 174 10.01 -9.48 -3.59
CA ILE A 174 9.52 -9.98 -4.87
C ILE A 174 8.50 -8.98 -5.45
N GLY A 175 7.57 -8.48 -4.64
CA GLY A 175 6.60 -7.46 -5.05
C GLY A 175 7.25 -6.17 -5.56
N ILE A 176 8.29 -5.68 -4.89
CA ILE A 176 9.09 -4.52 -5.28
C ILE A 176 9.63 -4.70 -6.71
N PHE A 177 10.39 -5.77 -6.96
CA PHE A 177 11.06 -6.00 -8.25
C PHE A 177 10.09 -6.43 -9.34
N TYR A 178 9.19 -7.37 -9.04
CA TYR A 178 8.18 -7.86 -9.98
C TYR A 178 7.24 -6.73 -10.42
N GLY A 179 6.75 -5.93 -9.46
CA GLY A 179 5.90 -4.77 -9.72
C GLY A 179 6.61 -3.76 -10.63
N ALA A 180 7.86 -3.41 -10.32
CA ALA A 180 8.64 -2.47 -11.14
C ALA A 180 8.92 -3.00 -12.56
N TRP A 181 9.25 -4.29 -12.69
CA TRP A 181 9.48 -4.93 -13.98
C TRP A 181 8.21 -4.98 -14.84
N CYS A 182 7.08 -5.37 -14.24
CA CYS A 182 5.80 -5.36 -14.92
C CYS A 182 5.36 -3.95 -15.31
N ALA A 183 5.60 -2.94 -14.47
CA ALA A 183 5.33 -1.53 -14.76
C ALA A 183 6.13 -1.05 -15.99
N PHE A 184 7.43 -1.37 -16.03
CA PHE A 184 8.32 -1.07 -17.15
C PHE A 184 7.80 -1.61 -18.49
N GLN A 185 7.28 -2.84 -18.49
CA GLN A 185 6.75 -3.49 -19.70
C GLN A 185 5.34 -3.03 -20.09
N GLN A 186 4.64 -2.27 -19.26
CA GLN A 186 3.28 -1.83 -19.59
C GLN A 186 3.26 -0.85 -20.77
N THR A 187 2.26 -1.01 -21.61
CA THR A 187 1.90 -0.07 -22.67
C THR A 187 0.74 0.84 -22.26
N ASP A 188 -0.15 0.38 -21.38
CA ASP A 188 -1.26 1.16 -20.85
C ASP A 188 -0.82 1.98 -19.61
N MET A 189 -1.10 3.28 -19.64
CA MET A 189 -0.72 4.22 -18.58
C MET A 189 -1.35 3.88 -17.22
N LYS A 190 -2.63 3.48 -17.15
CA LYS A 190 -3.28 3.11 -15.88
C LYS A 190 -2.70 1.82 -15.32
N ARG A 191 -2.42 0.84 -16.18
CA ARG A 191 -1.80 -0.42 -15.76
C ARG A 191 -0.39 -0.20 -15.24
N LEU A 192 0.40 0.67 -15.88
CA LEU A 192 1.73 1.04 -15.40
C LEU A 192 1.63 1.55 -13.95
N LEU A 193 0.76 2.54 -13.71
CA LEU A 193 0.55 3.12 -12.37
C LEU A 193 0.02 2.12 -11.33
N ALA A 194 -0.76 1.12 -11.76
CA ALA A 194 -1.19 0.04 -10.87
C ALA A 194 0.00 -0.84 -10.44
N TYR A 195 0.90 -1.18 -11.37
CA TYR A 195 2.09 -1.98 -11.06
C TYR A 195 3.13 -1.21 -10.23
N THR A 196 3.26 0.10 -10.39
CA THR A 196 4.10 0.90 -9.48
C THR A 196 3.56 0.85 -8.05
N SER A 197 2.23 0.85 -7.87
CA SER A 197 1.61 0.68 -6.55
C SER A 197 1.97 -0.66 -5.91
N ILE A 198 1.98 -1.76 -6.69
CA ILE A 198 2.45 -3.09 -6.21
C ILE A 198 3.90 -3.01 -5.73
N SER A 199 4.76 -2.32 -6.49
CA SER A 199 6.18 -2.14 -6.13
C SER A 199 6.31 -1.42 -4.77
N HIS A 200 5.62 -0.29 -4.59
CA HIS A 200 5.66 0.46 -3.33
C HIS A 200 5.04 -0.29 -2.14
N MET A 201 3.99 -1.09 -2.34
CA MET A 201 3.42 -1.89 -1.24
C MET A 201 4.38 -2.97 -0.73
N GLY A 202 5.38 -3.37 -1.52
CA GLY A 202 6.43 -4.24 -1.03
C GLY A 202 7.35 -3.57 0.01
N PHE A 203 7.60 -2.26 -0.09
CA PHE A 203 8.27 -1.49 0.97
C PHE A 203 7.44 -1.41 2.25
N VAL A 204 6.12 -1.30 2.12
CA VAL A 204 5.21 -1.33 3.27
C VAL A 204 5.32 -2.66 4.00
N LEU A 205 5.33 -3.78 3.27
CA LEU A 205 5.45 -5.09 3.88
C LEU A 205 6.80 -5.28 4.59
N LEU A 206 7.89 -4.80 3.98
CA LEU A 206 9.21 -4.73 4.63
C LEU A 206 9.15 -3.92 5.93
N ALA A 207 8.50 -2.75 5.91
CA ALA A 207 8.40 -1.87 7.06
C ALA A 207 7.62 -2.50 8.23
N ILE A 208 6.50 -3.17 7.93
CA ILE A 208 5.65 -3.85 8.92
C ILE A 208 6.45 -4.92 9.69
N TYR A 209 7.20 -5.76 8.98
CA TYR A 209 7.89 -6.90 9.60
C TYR A 209 9.31 -6.59 10.07
N ALA A 210 9.92 -5.49 9.60
CA ALA A 210 11.10 -4.90 10.23
C ALA A 210 10.78 -4.38 11.64
N GLY A 211 9.57 -3.83 11.83
CA GLY A 211 8.91 -3.82 13.13
C GLY A 211 9.54 -2.95 14.20
N ASN A 212 9.95 -1.73 13.85
CA ASN A 212 10.42 -0.75 14.82
C ASN A 212 9.78 0.62 14.58
N ILE A 213 9.96 1.53 15.54
CA ILE A 213 9.34 2.85 15.47
C ILE A 213 9.70 3.61 14.18
N LEU A 214 10.94 3.47 13.71
CA LEU A 214 11.40 4.19 12.53
C LEU A 214 10.73 3.66 11.25
N THR A 215 10.60 2.34 11.11
CA THR A 215 9.90 1.76 9.95
C THR A 215 8.40 2.02 9.98
N PHE A 216 7.78 2.02 11.15
CA PHE A 216 6.35 2.33 11.29
C PHE A 216 6.04 3.80 11.01
N GLN A 217 6.90 4.71 11.44
CA GLN A 217 6.81 6.12 11.08
C GLN A 217 7.02 6.34 9.58
N GLY A 218 8.04 5.69 8.99
CA GLY A 218 8.26 5.70 7.55
C GLY A 218 7.08 5.17 6.76
N LEU A 219 6.46 4.07 7.22
CA LEU A 219 5.24 3.50 6.64
C LEU A 219 4.09 4.51 6.66
N MET A 220 3.87 5.22 7.77
CA MET A 220 2.81 6.23 7.85
C MET A 220 2.98 7.33 6.80
N ILE A 221 4.19 7.92 6.74
CA ILE A 221 4.51 8.95 5.74
C ILE A 221 4.35 8.37 4.34
N MET A 222 4.84 7.16 4.08
CA MET A 222 4.73 6.49 2.79
C MET A 222 3.28 6.26 2.38
N MET A 223 2.39 5.86 3.30
CA MET A 223 0.97 5.64 3.00
C MET A 223 0.21 6.91 2.64
N LEU A 224 0.52 8.02 3.31
CA LEU A 224 -0.05 9.33 2.99
C LEU A 224 0.52 9.86 1.66
N ALA A 225 1.85 9.83 1.51
CA ALA A 225 2.52 10.36 0.33
C ALA A 225 2.15 9.57 -0.93
N HIS A 226 2.22 8.24 -0.89
CA HIS A 226 1.76 7.38 -1.98
C HIS A 226 0.26 7.54 -2.24
N GLY A 227 -0.55 7.81 -1.21
CA GLY A 227 -1.96 8.17 -1.36
C GLY A 227 -2.15 9.40 -2.26
N LEU A 228 -1.46 10.49 -1.94
CA LEU A 228 -1.52 11.74 -2.68
C LEU A 228 -0.90 11.64 -4.09
N SER A 229 0.27 11.00 -4.21
CA SER A 229 0.98 10.86 -5.49
C SER A 229 0.18 9.99 -6.46
N SER A 230 -0.32 8.83 -6.02
CA SER A 230 -1.08 7.92 -6.87
C SER A 230 -2.45 8.50 -7.24
N ALA A 231 -3.13 9.17 -6.30
CA ALA A 231 -4.38 9.88 -6.60
C ALA A 231 -4.16 10.92 -7.71
N ALA A 232 -3.13 11.77 -7.58
CA ALA A 232 -2.80 12.76 -8.59
C ALA A 232 -2.47 12.12 -9.95
N LEU A 233 -1.65 11.06 -9.98
CA LEU A 233 -1.30 10.38 -11.23
C LEU A 233 -2.50 9.72 -11.93
N PHE A 234 -3.43 9.12 -11.18
CA PHE A 234 -4.66 8.59 -11.76
C PHE A 234 -5.60 9.70 -12.25
N ILE A 235 -5.68 10.83 -11.54
CA ILE A 235 -6.40 12.03 -12.00
C ILE A 235 -5.80 12.52 -13.33
N MET A 236 -4.47 12.68 -13.37
CA MET A 236 -3.73 13.09 -14.57
C MET A 236 -3.94 12.12 -15.73
N CYS A 237 -3.92 10.81 -15.47
CA CYS A 237 -4.22 9.81 -16.50
C CYS A 237 -5.65 9.97 -17.06
N GLY A 238 -6.62 10.30 -16.20
CA GLY A 238 -7.98 10.66 -16.62
C GLY A 238 -8.02 11.92 -17.50
N GLN A 239 -7.32 12.98 -17.09
CA GLN A 239 -7.24 14.26 -17.81
C GLN A 239 -6.52 14.12 -19.17
N VAL A 240 -5.50 13.26 -19.26
CA VAL A 240 -4.86 12.85 -20.51
C VAL A 240 -5.88 12.13 -21.38
N TYR A 241 -6.54 11.09 -20.85
CA TYR A 241 -7.52 10.32 -21.62
C TYR A 241 -8.69 11.17 -22.14
N GLU A 242 -9.13 12.18 -21.38
CA GLU A 242 -10.18 13.12 -21.83
C GLU A 242 -9.76 13.95 -23.05
N ARG A 243 -8.45 14.18 -23.24
CA ARG A 243 -7.90 15.02 -24.31
C ARG A 243 -7.37 14.25 -25.51
N VAL A 244 -6.74 13.10 -25.29
CA VAL A 244 -6.12 12.30 -26.36
C VAL A 244 -6.89 11.01 -26.67
N HIS A 245 -7.92 10.69 -25.88
CA HIS A 245 -8.80 9.52 -26.02
C HIS A 245 -8.09 8.16 -26.09
N THR A 246 -6.84 8.10 -25.65
CA THR A 246 -6.04 6.88 -25.56
C THR A 246 -5.34 6.78 -24.21
N ARG A 247 -5.09 5.54 -23.77
CA ARG A 247 -4.22 5.22 -22.63
C ARG A 247 -2.97 4.47 -23.07
N ASP A 248 -2.90 4.09 -24.35
CA ASP A 248 -1.79 3.36 -24.91
C ASP A 248 -0.64 4.34 -25.18
N MET A 249 0.39 4.25 -24.36
CA MET A 249 1.58 5.10 -24.44
C MET A 249 2.36 4.90 -25.76
N ARG A 250 2.10 3.83 -26.53
CA ARG A 250 2.69 3.65 -27.88
C ARG A 250 2.09 4.59 -28.92
N LEU A 251 0.88 5.07 -28.67
CA LEU A 251 0.18 6.03 -29.53
C LEU A 251 0.35 7.47 -29.04
N MET A 252 0.98 7.67 -27.88
CA MET A 252 1.27 9.00 -27.32
C MET A 252 2.62 9.54 -27.84
N GLY A 253 2.97 10.74 -27.40
CA GLY A 253 4.23 11.40 -27.74
C GLY A 253 4.02 12.89 -27.97
N GLY A 254 5.04 13.70 -27.68
CA GLY A 254 5.06 15.14 -27.95
C GLY A 254 4.02 15.98 -27.18
N MET A 255 3.35 15.42 -26.17
CA MET A 255 2.32 16.14 -25.39
C MET A 255 2.86 17.38 -24.68
N ARG A 256 4.17 17.46 -24.40
CA ARG A 256 4.79 18.64 -23.80
C ARG A 256 4.59 19.92 -24.62
N GLY A 257 4.56 19.80 -25.94
CA GLY A 257 4.32 20.92 -26.85
C GLY A 257 2.85 21.37 -26.91
N GLN A 258 1.93 20.48 -26.53
CA GLN A 258 0.47 20.74 -26.55
C GLN A 258 -0.05 21.21 -25.20
N PHE A 259 0.48 20.66 -24.09
CA PHE A 259 -0.04 20.88 -22.74
C PHE A 259 1.06 21.27 -21.74
N PRO A 260 1.51 22.53 -21.69
CA PRO A 260 2.55 22.96 -20.77
C PRO A 260 2.27 22.69 -19.28
N TYR A 261 1.03 22.93 -18.83
CA TYR A 261 0.68 22.77 -17.41
C TYR A 261 0.52 21.29 -17.06
N LEU A 262 -0.19 20.52 -17.89
CA LEU A 262 -0.32 19.08 -17.71
C LEU A 262 1.06 18.40 -17.67
N ALA A 263 1.95 18.75 -18.59
CA ALA A 263 3.29 18.17 -18.62
C ALA A 263 4.10 18.49 -17.37
N PHE A 264 4.03 19.74 -16.87
CA PHE A 264 4.68 20.14 -15.62
C PHE A 264 4.19 19.30 -14.43
N PHE A 265 2.87 19.22 -14.23
CA PHE A 265 2.31 18.43 -13.13
C PHE A 265 2.62 16.94 -13.27
N LEU A 266 2.56 16.38 -14.49
CA LEU A 266 2.87 14.97 -14.70
C LEU A 266 4.33 14.67 -14.32
N MET A 267 5.28 15.51 -14.74
CA MET A 267 6.69 15.36 -14.34
C MET A 267 6.86 15.50 -12.83
N PHE A 268 6.20 16.46 -12.18
CA PHE A 268 6.25 16.64 -10.72
C PHE A 268 5.73 15.40 -9.98
N PHE A 269 4.58 14.84 -10.35
CA PHE A 269 4.02 13.69 -9.66
C PHE A 269 4.75 12.38 -9.99
N VAL A 270 5.36 12.26 -11.17
CA VAL A 270 6.27 11.15 -11.45
C VAL A 270 7.56 11.28 -10.62
N ALA A 271 8.10 12.49 -10.44
CA ALA A 271 9.23 12.70 -9.52
C ALA A 271 8.86 12.31 -8.07
N ALA A 272 7.64 12.62 -7.62
CA ALA A 272 7.13 12.15 -6.33
C ALA A 272 7.05 10.63 -6.28
N LEU A 273 6.48 9.98 -7.30
CA LEU A 273 6.36 8.53 -7.39
C LEU A 273 7.71 7.82 -7.28
N VAL A 274 8.74 8.34 -7.96
CA VAL A 274 10.08 7.73 -7.99
C VAL A 274 10.86 7.92 -6.69
N GLY A 275 10.39 8.76 -5.76
CA GLY A 275 11.07 9.01 -4.50
C GLY A 275 12.18 10.08 -4.61
N ILE A 276 11.92 11.19 -5.31
CA ILE A 276 12.86 12.32 -5.33
C ILE A 276 12.86 13.06 -3.98
N PRO A 277 14.05 13.40 -3.42
CA PRO A 277 14.16 14.19 -2.19
C PRO A 277 13.37 15.50 -2.20
N GLY A 278 12.81 15.88 -1.06
CA GLY A 278 11.92 17.04 -0.91
C GLY A 278 10.43 16.72 -1.10
N LEU A 279 10.09 15.47 -1.43
CA LEU A 279 8.72 14.98 -1.56
C LEU A 279 8.45 13.84 -0.57
N GLY A 280 7.19 13.70 -0.12
CA GLY A 280 6.84 12.76 0.95
C GLY A 280 7.22 11.29 0.71
N ASN A 281 7.15 10.80 -0.53
CA ASN A 281 7.47 9.39 -0.84
C ASN A 281 8.93 9.07 -0.49
N PHE A 282 9.87 9.98 -0.80
CA PHE A 282 11.28 9.81 -0.44
C PHE A 282 11.45 9.69 1.08
N ILE A 283 10.82 10.57 1.86
CA ILE A 283 10.91 10.53 3.32
C ILE A 283 10.39 9.19 3.86
N GLY A 284 9.23 8.75 3.38
CA GLY A 284 8.64 7.48 3.79
C GLY A 284 9.55 6.28 3.48
N GLU A 285 9.97 6.13 2.22
CA GLU A 285 10.83 5.03 1.78
C GLU A 285 12.20 5.05 2.47
N PHE A 286 12.79 6.24 2.64
CA PHE A 286 14.09 6.37 3.28
C PHE A 286 14.05 6.02 4.76
N LEU A 287 13.02 6.45 5.50
CA LEU A 287 12.82 6.04 6.90
C LEU A 287 12.61 4.52 7.02
N ILE A 288 11.84 3.92 6.11
CA ILE A 288 11.69 2.46 6.04
C ILE A 288 13.05 1.79 5.85
N LEU A 289 13.82 2.21 4.85
CA LEU A 289 15.14 1.64 4.57
C LEU A 289 16.09 1.79 5.77
N MET A 290 16.16 2.99 6.37
CA MET A 290 17.01 3.22 7.55
C MET A 290 16.60 2.33 8.73
N GLY A 291 15.29 2.23 9.02
CA GLY A 291 14.80 1.41 10.12
C GLY A 291 14.95 -0.08 9.87
N SER A 292 14.86 -0.53 8.62
CA SER A 292 15.04 -1.93 8.24
C SER A 292 16.51 -2.36 8.25
N TYR A 293 17.45 -1.46 8.00
CA TYR A 293 18.87 -1.80 7.83
C TYR A 293 19.49 -2.52 9.03
N ALA A 294 19.15 -2.08 10.24
CA ALA A 294 19.74 -2.63 11.47
C ALA A 294 19.45 -4.12 11.66
N LYS A 295 18.24 -4.58 11.31
CA LYS A 295 17.80 -5.97 11.47
C LYS A 295 17.94 -6.79 10.18
N PHE A 296 17.72 -6.17 9.02
CA PHE A 296 17.63 -6.83 7.72
C PHE A 296 18.51 -6.13 6.66
N PRO A 297 19.84 -6.07 6.83
CA PRO A 297 20.71 -5.27 5.97
C PRO A 297 20.69 -5.73 4.51
N VAL A 298 20.72 -7.04 4.26
CA VAL A 298 20.71 -7.60 2.89
C VAL A 298 19.41 -7.24 2.17
N PHE A 299 18.26 -7.48 2.81
CA PHE A 299 16.95 -7.14 2.24
C PHE A 299 16.80 -5.64 2.01
N THR A 300 17.31 -4.82 2.92
CA THR A 300 17.30 -3.37 2.80
C THR A 300 18.15 -2.89 1.62
N ILE A 301 19.34 -3.45 1.42
CA ILE A 301 20.20 -3.11 0.28
C ILE A 301 19.52 -3.48 -1.04
N LEU A 302 18.90 -4.66 -1.11
CA LEU A 302 18.14 -5.07 -2.29
C LEU A 302 16.94 -4.15 -2.56
N ALA A 303 16.19 -3.77 -1.52
CA ALA A 303 15.11 -2.79 -1.64
C ALA A 303 15.63 -1.40 -2.07
N ALA A 304 16.80 -0.96 -1.59
CA ALA A 304 17.39 0.31 -2.04
C ALA A 304 17.77 0.27 -3.53
N VAL A 305 18.30 -0.86 -4.03
CA VAL A 305 18.61 -1.04 -5.45
C VAL A 305 17.36 -0.95 -6.32
N SER A 306 16.19 -1.35 -5.82
CA SER A 306 14.95 -1.26 -6.60
C SER A 306 14.53 0.18 -6.92
N LEU A 307 15.00 1.19 -6.18
CA LEU A 307 14.74 2.60 -6.47
C LEU A 307 15.28 3.00 -7.86
N VAL A 308 16.31 2.30 -8.37
CA VAL A 308 16.78 2.47 -9.75
C VAL A 308 15.70 2.05 -10.75
N PHE A 309 14.99 0.96 -10.48
CA PHE A 309 13.87 0.51 -11.31
C PHE A 309 12.68 1.47 -11.23
N ALA A 310 12.50 2.13 -10.08
CA ALA A 310 11.52 3.20 -9.94
C ALA A 310 11.79 4.35 -10.91
N GLY A 311 13.05 4.82 -10.94
CA GLY A 311 13.51 5.80 -11.93
C GLY A 311 13.24 5.35 -13.36
N LEU A 312 13.50 4.08 -13.67
CA LEU A 312 13.31 3.53 -15.02
C LEU A 312 11.84 3.58 -15.47
N TYR A 313 10.89 3.06 -14.68
CA TYR A 313 9.48 3.10 -15.10
C TYR A 313 8.93 4.54 -15.12
N GLY A 314 9.42 5.41 -14.23
CA GLY A 314 9.00 6.82 -14.17
C GLY A 314 9.46 7.59 -15.40
N LEU A 315 10.72 7.42 -15.79
CA LEU A 315 11.27 8.03 -17.00
C LEU A 315 10.57 7.54 -18.27
N ILE A 316 10.19 6.27 -18.33
CA ILE A 316 9.45 5.73 -19.49
C ILE A 316 8.06 6.34 -19.60
N LEU A 317 7.35 6.46 -18.48
CA LEU A 317 6.06 7.13 -18.45
C LEU A 317 6.19 8.57 -18.96
N ILE A 318 7.15 9.33 -18.44
CA ILE A 318 7.43 10.70 -18.89
C ILE A 318 7.79 10.74 -20.38
N HIS A 319 8.71 9.89 -20.82
CA HIS A 319 9.24 9.92 -22.18
C HIS A 319 8.16 9.57 -23.21
N LYS A 320 7.45 8.45 -23.02
CA LYS A 320 6.42 8.00 -23.96
C LYS A 320 5.19 8.90 -23.98
N ALA A 321 4.85 9.52 -22.84
CA ALA A 321 3.72 10.43 -22.77
C ALA A 321 4.07 11.83 -23.32
N LEU A 322 5.13 12.45 -22.79
CA LEU A 322 5.37 13.89 -22.95
C LEU A 322 6.34 14.24 -24.08
N PHE A 323 7.34 13.40 -24.33
CA PHE A 323 8.45 13.69 -25.24
C PHE A 323 8.34 12.88 -26.54
N GLY A 324 9.27 13.11 -27.46
CA GLY A 324 9.26 12.47 -28.78
C GLY A 324 8.25 13.08 -29.75
N THR A 325 8.06 12.40 -30.89
CA THR A 325 7.10 12.78 -31.92
C THR A 325 5.77 12.03 -31.70
N PRO A 326 4.61 12.71 -31.80
CA PRO A 326 3.34 12.00 -31.78
C PRO A 326 3.23 11.04 -32.96
N ASN A 327 2.47 9.97 -32.82
CA ASN A 327 2.16 9.08 -33.95
C ASN A 327 1.26 9.80 -34.99
N GLU A 328 1.11 9.22 -36.18
CA GLU A 328 0.32 9.83 -37.27
C GLU A 328 -1.12 10.16 -36.87
N GLU A 329 -1.75 9.29 -36.07
CA GLU A 329 -3.13 9.46 -35.58
C GLU A 329 -3.26 10.65 -34.62
N GLN A 330 -2.35 10.80 -33.66
CA GLN A 330 -2.33 11.93 -32.71
C GLN A 330 -1.84 13.21 -33.38
N GLN A 331 -0.94 13.13 -34.36
CA GLN A 331 -0.53 14.30 -35.15
C GLN A 331 -1.74 15.00 -35.80
N GLN A 332 -2.68 14.22 -36.35
CA GLN A 332 -3.92 14.77 -36.89
C GLN A 332 -4.77 15.47 -35.83
N HIS A 333 -4.79 14.94 -34.61
CA HIS A 333 -5.53 15.49 -33.49
C HIS A 333 -4.88 16.77 -32.91
N TYR A 334 -3.56 16.92 -33.05
CA TYR A 334 -2.78 18.07 -32.56
C TYR A 334 -2.76 19.27 -33.51
N ASN A 335 -3.37 19.15 -34.70
CA ASN A 335 -3.42 20.24 -35.69
C ASN A 335 -4.10 21.52 -35.18
N ASN A 336 -4.97 21.39 -34.17
CA ASN A 336 -5.45 22.52 -33.37
C ASN A 336 -4.92 22.33 -31.93
N PRO A 337 -4.36 23.37 -31.29
CA PRO A 337 -3.87 23.24 -29.91
C PRO A 337 -5.03 22.81 -29.00
N LEU A 338 -4.88 21.62 -28.43
CA LEU A 338 -5.86 21.07 -27.51
C LEU A 338 -5.88 21.91 -26.23
N LYS A 339 -7.05 22.04 -25.62
CA LYS A 339 -7.19 22.84 -24.40
C LYS A 339 -6.45 22.16 -23.24
N ASP A 340 -5.50 22.86 -22.64
CA ASP A 340 -4.78 22.41 -21.45
C ASP A 340 -5.69 22.39 -20.21
N LEU A 341 -5.12 22.24 -19.01
CA LEU A 341 -5.83 22.13 -17.75
C LEU A 341 -6.72 23.35 -17.47
N ASN A 342 -7.94 23.09 -17.02
CA ASN A 342 -8.85 24.11 -16.49
C ASN A 342 -8.56 24.39 -15.00
N ALA A 343 -9.18 25.44 -14.46
CA ALA A 343 -8.95 25.87 -13.08
C ALA A 343 -9.26 24.78 -12.04
N ARG A 344 -10.32 23.99 -12.23
CA ARG A 344 -10.68 22.89 -11.32
C ARG A 344 -9.60 21.82 -11.32
N GLU A 345 -9.11 21.43 -12.50
CA GLU A 345 -8.06 20.44 -12.67
C GLU A 345 -6.76 20.90 -11.99
N VAL A 346 -6.36 22.15 -12.21
CA VAL A 346 -5.15 22.73 -11.58
C VAL A 346 -5.28 22.79 -10.06
N VAL A 347 -6.42 23.23 -9.51
CA VAL A 347 -6.61 23.33 -8.06
C VAL A 347 -6.48 21.98 -7.37
N ILE A 348 -7.07 20.92 -7.94
CA ILE A 348 -6.97 19.56 -7.38
C ILE A 348 -5.51 19.09 -7.35
N LEU A 349 -4.78 19.31 -8.45
CA LEU A 349 -3.36 18.94 -8.53
C LEU A 349 -2.50 19.77 -7.58
N LEU A 350 -2.77 21.07 -7.42
CA LEU A 350 -2.06 21.91 -6.46
C LEU A 350 -2.25 21.45 -5.02
N ILE A 351 -3.45 20.99 -4.64
CA ILE A 351 -3.71 20.43 -3.31
C ILE A 351 -2.86 19.17 -3.07
N CYS A 352 -2.83 18.26 -4.05
CA CYS A 352 -1.99 17.06 -3.94
C CYS A 352 -0.49 17.40 -3.90
N ALA A 353 -0.04 18.35 -4.73
CA ALA A 353 1.35 18.77 -4.78
C ALA A 353 1.79 19.45 -3.48
N PHE A 354 0.94 20.32 -2.91
CA PHE A 354 1.18 20.93 -1.61
C PHE A 354 1.29 19.88 -0.51
N GLY A 355 0.38 18.90 -0.46
CA GLY A 355 0.45 17.83 0.53
C GLY A 355 1.73 17.00 0.43
N LEU A 356 2.20 16.69 -0.79
CA LEU A 356 3.46 15.98 -1.01
C LEU A 356 4.69 16.79 -0.60
N LEU A 357 4.69 18.10 -0.87
CA LEU A 357 5.76 19.00 -0.45
C LEU A 357 5.76 19.19 1.07
N TRP A 358 4.60 19.30 1.71
CA TRP A 358 4.50 19.38 3.17
C TRP A 358 5.08 18.12 3.81
N LEU A 359 4.64 16.93 3.38
CA LEU A 359 5.20 15.66 3.86
C LEU A 359 6.70 15.53 3.60
N GLY A 360 7.21 16.08 2.49
CA GLY A 360 8.61 15.99 2.10
C GLY A 360 9.53 16.96 2.84
N LEU A 361 9.09 18.21 3.05
CA LEU A 361 9.90 19.29 3.62
C LEU A 361 9.77 19.38 5.14
N TYR A 362 8.59 19.07 5.69
CA TYR A 362 8.33 19.13 7.13
C TYR A 362 7.46 17.95 7.59
N PRO A 363 7.99 16.71 7.56
CA PRO A 363 7.25 15.51 7.96
C PRO A 363 6.85 15.50 9.44
N GLN A 364 7.49 16.32 10.28
CA GLN A 364 7.30 16.33 11.73
C GLN A 364 5.82 16.49 12.14
N SER A 365 5.05 17.29 11.40
CA SER A 365 3.61 17.49 11.63
C SER A 365 2.82 16.17 11.66
N PHE A 366 3.24 15.19 10.87
CA PHE A 366 2.59 13.88 10.79
C PHE A 366 3.24 12.89 11.74
N LEU A 367 4.57 12.90 11.83
CA LEU A 367 5.34 12.03 12.72
C LEU A 367 4.94 12.18 14.18
N ASP A 368 4.73 13.41 14.65
CA ASP A 368 4.31 13.69 16.04
C ASP A 368 2.92 13.12 16.33
N ILE A 369 1.99 13.25 15.39
CA ILE A 369 0.61 12.74 15.53
C ILE A 369 0.62 11.20 15.58
N SER A 370 1.41 10.55 14.73
CA SER A 370 1.47 9.08 14.69
C SER A 370 2.35 8.48 15.78
N ASN A 371 3.21 9.25 16.46
CA ASN A 371 4.23 8.72 17.35
C ASN A 371 3.70 7.83 18.47
N SER A 372 2.65 8.26 19.17
CA SER A 372 2.06 7.48 20.26
C SER A 372 1.54 6.12 19.79
N SER A 373 0.78 6.13 18.68
CA SER A 373 0.21 4.91 18.09
C SER A 373 1.30 3.98 17.54
N MET A 374 2.30 4.53 16.84
CA MET A 374 3.39 3.74 16.25
C MET A 374 4.32 3.17 17.32
N ALA A 375 4.57 3.90 18.41
CA ALA A 375 5.34 3.41 19.54
C ALA A 375 4.63 2.26 20.25
N TRP A 376 3.32 2.36 20.46
CA TRP A 376 2.52 1.27 21.01
C TRP A 376 2.58 0.01 20.13
N LEU A 377 2.48 0.17 18.81
CA LEU A 377 2.61 -0.93 17.86
C LEU A 377 4.00 -1.55 17.88
N ALA A 378 5.06 -0.74 17.89
CA ALA A 378 6.43 -1.21 17.92
C ALA A 378 6.70 -2.03 19.19
N ASN A 379 6.26 -1.54 20.35
CA ASN A 379 6.38 -2.25 21.62
C ASN A 379 5.58 -3.54 21.66
N SER A 380 4.48 -3.63 20.89
CA SER A 380 3.67 -4.85 20.78
C SER A 380 4.36 -5.93 19.93
N TYR A 381 5.25 -5.54 19.01
CA TYR A 381 5.96 -6.48 18.12
C TYR A 381 7.28 -7.01 18.70
N ILE A 382 7.83 -6.36 19.74
CA ILE A 382 9.01 -6.88 20.42
C ILE A 382 8.65 -8.25 20.99
N PRO A 383 9.31 -9.34 20.55
CA PRO A 383 9.03 -10.64 21.10
C PRO A 383 9.27 -10.59 22.60
N VAL A 384 8.37 -11.19 23.38
CA VAL A 384 8.57 -11.39 24.82
C VAL A 384 9.92 -12.07 25.11
N GLN A 385 10.50 -12.81 24.13
CA GLN A 385 11.85 -13.35 24.22
C GLN A 385 12.98 -12.30 24.37
N GLU A 386 12.98 -11.17 23.63
CA GLU A 386 14.04 -10.16 23.78
C GLU A 386 13.94 -9.43 25.13
N VAL A 387 12.73 -9.23 25.65
CA VAL A 387 12.53 -8.67 26.99
C VAL A 387 13.03 -9.63 28.07
N VAL A 388 12.87 -10.95 27.89
CA VAL A 388 13.39 -11.96 28.81
C VAL A 388 14.91 -12.12 28.70
N ASP A 389 15.49 -12.04 27.50
CA ASP A 389 16.95 -12.11 27.31
C ASP A 389 17.65 -10.85 27.86
N VAL A 390 17.08 -9.67 27.68
CA VAL A 390 17.62 -8.43 28.27
C VAL A 390 17.40 -8.40 29.78
N ALA A 391 16.24 -8.84 30.28
CA ALA A 391 15.99 -8.93 31.72
C ALA A 391 16.87 -9.99 32.39
N SER A 392 17.10 -11.14 31.76
CA SER A 392 17.99 -12.18 32.29
C SER A 392 19.45 -11.72 32.28
N GLN A 393 19.91 -11.04 31.23
CA GLN A 393 21.25 -10.43 31.19
C GLN A 393 21.44 -9.34 32.26
N ALA A 394 20.42 -8.50 32.50
CA ALA A 394 20.45 -7.50 33.56
C ALA A 394 20.45 -8.13 34.96
N THR A 395 19.72 -9.23 35.15
CA THR A 395 19.67 -9.97 36.42
C THR A 395 20.99 -10.67 36.71
N VAL A 396 21.62 -11.30 35.69
CA VAL A 396 22.95 -11.92 35.80
C VAL A 396 24.04 -10.87 36.04
N GLN A 397 23.91 -9.66 35.50
CA GLN A 397 24.83 -8.56 35.84
C GLN A 397 24.69 -8.10 37.29
N LEU A 398 23.46 -8.03 37.82
CA LEU A 398 23.22 -7.64 39.21
C LEU A 398 23.73 -8.70 40.21
N GLU A 399 23.53 -10.00 39.94
CA GLU A 399 24.07 -11.08 40.77
C GLU A 399 25.61 -11.09 40.81
N ASN A 400 26.28 -10.75 39.71
CA ASN A 400 27.74 -10.67 39.66
C ASN A 400 28.30 -9.43 40.39
N VAL A 401 27.50 -8.37 40.57
CA VAL A 401 27.88 -7.19 41.35
C VAL A 401 27.70 -7.42 42.85
N GLU A 402 26.75 -8.26 43.27
CA GLU A 402 26.60 -8.64 44.69
C GLU A 402 27.62 -9.70 45.15
N MET A 403 28.27 -10.43 44.22
CA MET A 403 29.30 -11.42 44.53
C MET A 403 30.75 -10.87 44.56
N GLN A 404 31.00 -9.62 44.16
CA GLN A 404 32.29 -8.93 44.29
C GLN A 404 32.29 -8.00 45.50
#